data_AF-A0A2H5Y9V3-F1
#
_entry.id   AF-A0A2H5Y9V3-F1
#
_cell.length_a   1.000
_cell.length_b   1.000
_cell.length_c   1.000
_cell.angle_alpha   90.00
_cell.angle_beta   90.00
_cell.angle_gamma   90.00
#
_symmetry.space_group_name_H-M   'P 1'
#
loop_
_entity.id
_entity.type
_entity.pdbx_description
1 polymer ?
#
loop_
_entity_poly.entity_id
_entity_poly.type
_entity_poly.pdbx_seq_one_letter_code
_entity_poly.pdbx_strand_id
1 'polypeptide(L)' 'MIRDREAWRRWEARWQRGHPADPEENFRVFQTLLEMARAVGAWPPSNPLEGLEVDIALARKVNTYVQPPGSAGQGA' A
#
# COMPACT_ATOMS: atom_id res chain seq x y z
N MET A 1 -12.84 -14.10 -16.01
CA MET A 1 -12.80 -12.85 -16.81
C MET A 1 -14.22 -12.33 -16.96
N ILE A 2 -14.50 -11.08 -16.58
CA ILE A 2 -15.86 -10.51 -16.67
C ILE A 2 -16.12 -10.10 -18.12
N ARG A 3 -17.17 -10.66 -18.72
CA ARG A 3 -17.53 -10.47 -20.14
C ARG A 3 -18.08 -9.07 -20.42
N ASP A 4 -18.87 -8.53 -19.50
CA ASP A 4 -19.43 -7.18 -19.58
C ASP A 4 -19.00 -6.36 -18.36
N ARG A 5 -17.99 -5.51 -18.57
CA ARG A 5 -17.42 -4.67 -17.52
C ARG A 5 -18.36 -3.54 -17.11
N GLU A 6 -19.19 -3.03 -18.01
CA GLU A 6 -20.07 -1.92 -17.69
C GLU A 6 -21.27 -2.39 -16.86
N ALA A 7 -21.85 -3.52 -17.21
CA ALA A 7 -22.89 -4.14 -16.39
C ALA A 7 -22.37 -4.44 -14.98
N TRP A 8 -21.13 -4.96 -14.87
CA TRP A 8 -20.48 -5.16 -13.59
C TRP A 8 -20.35 -3.86 -12.79
N ARG A 9 -19.78 -2.81 -13.37
CA ARG A 9 -19.60 -1.51 -12.69
C ARG A 9 -20.93 -0.91 -12.23
N ARG A 10 -21.97 -0.98 -13.06
CA ARG A 10 -23.32 -0.49 -12.69
C ARG A 10 -23.92 -1.26 -11.52
N TRP A 11 -23.72 -2.58 -11.51
CA TRP A 11 -24.14 -3.43 -10.41
C TRP A 11 -23.35 -3.12 -9.13
N GLU A 12 -22.03 -3.05 -9.21
CA GLU A 12 -21.11 -2.82 -8.08
C GLU A 12 -21.38 -1.46 -7.43
N ALA A 13 -21.52 -0.40 -8.22
CA ALA A 13 -21.86 0.92 -7.71
C ALA A 13 -23.23 0.94 -6.99
N ARG A 14 -24.20 0.15 -7.48
CA ARG A 14 -25.51 0.02 -6.81
C ARG A 14 -25.39 -0.75 -5.50
N TRP A 15 -24.62 -1.83 -5.50
CA TRP A 15 -24.38 -2.64 -4.32
C TRP A 15 -23.66 -1.84 -3.21
N GLN A 16 -22.60 -1.10 -3.56
CA GLN A 16 -21.85 -0.26 -2.61
C GLN A 16 -22.71 0.80 -1.93
N ARG A 17 -23.68 1.41 -2.64
CA ARG A 17 -24.60 2.38 -2.04
C ARG A 17 -25.47 1.79 -0.93
N GLY A 18 -25.76 0.49 -0.98
CA GLY A 18 -26.55 -0.22 0.04
C GLY A 18 -25.70 -0.87 1.13
N HIS A 19 -24.37 -0.90 0.96
CA HIS A 19 -23.43 -1.56 1.87
C HIS A 19 -22.30 -0.58 2.19
N PRO A 20 -22.57 0.46 3.01
CA PRO A 20 -21.53 1.37 3.43
C PRO A 20 -20.42 0.61 4.16
N ALA A 21 -19.18 0.98 3.90
CA ALA A 21 -18.05 0.41 4.62
C ALA A 21 -18.14 0.79 6.11
N ASP A 22 -18.03 -0.19 6.99
CA ASP A 22 -17.83 0.03 8.42
C ASP A 22 -16.32 -0.05 8.72
N PRO A 23 -15.66 1.08 9.03
CA PRO A 23 -14.23 1.09 9.33
C PRO A 23 -13.86 0.17 10.48
N GLU A 24 -14.69 0.06 11.53
CA GLU A 24 -14.38 -0.74 12.70
C GLU A 24 -14.36 -2.23 12.35
N GLU A 25 -15.38 -2.70 11.63
CA GLU A 25 -15.44 -4.07 11.15
C GLU A 25 -14.30 -4.39 10.19
N ASN A 26 -13.96 -3.47 9.29
CA ASN A 26 -12.83 -3.64 8.38
C ASN A 26 -11.51 -3.81 9.13
N PHE A 27 -11.28 -3.02 10.18
CA PHE A 27 -10.09 -3.16 11.02
C PHE A 27 -10.11 -4.46 11.80
N ARG A 28 -11.25 -4.92 12.29
CA ARG A 28 -11.39 -6.21 12.97
C ARG A 28 -10.97 -7.36 12.04
N VAL A 29 -11.51 -7.39 10.83
CA VAL A 29 -11.13 -8.38 9.79
C VAL A 29 -9.64 -8.29 9.48
N PHE A 30 -9.11 -7.08 9.30
CA PHE A 30 -7.68 -6.88 9.05
C PHE A 30 -6.80 -7.45 10.16
N GLN A 31 -7.14 -7.19 11.43
CA GLN A 31 -6.37 -7.70 12.56
C GLN A 31 -6.37 -9.23 12.59
N THR A 32 -7.52 -9.86 12.36
CA THR A 32 -7.62 -11.34 12.28
C THR A 32 -6.74 -11.90 11.15
N LEU A 33 -6.75 -11.26 9.98
CA LEU A 33 -5.89 -11.66 8.86
C LEU A 33 -4.40 -11.48 9.18
N LEU A 34 -4.04 -10.40 9.89
CA LEU A 34 -2.67 -10.14 10.32
C LEU A 34 -2.18 -11.17 11.34
N GLU A 35 -3.02 -11.53 12.31
CA GLU A 35 -2.73 -12.60 13.28
C GLU A 35 -2.50 -13.94 12.57
N MET A 36 -3.36 -14.29 11.62
CA MET A 36 -3.20 -15.49 10.81
C MET A 36 -1.91 -15.45 9.98
N ALA A 37 -1.61 -14.33 9.32
CA ALA A 37 -0.40 -14.17 8.52
C ALA A 37 0.86 -14.35 9.37
N ARG A 38 0.86 -13.84 10.61
CA ARG A 38 1.95 -14.08 11.58
C ARG A 38 2.05 -15.54 11.99
N ALA A 39 0.92 -16.19 12.27
CA ALA A 39 0.88 -17.59 12.69
C ALA A 39 1.45 -18.53 11.61
N VAL A 40 1.23 -18.23 10.33
CA VAL A 40 1.76 -19.02 9.20
C VAL A 40 3.16 -18.56 8.74
N GLY A 41 3.76 -17.58 9.41
CA GLY A 41 5.08 -17.05 9.05
C GLY A 41 5.12 -16.24 7.75
N ALA A 42 3.96 -15.85 7.21
CA ALA A 42 3.87 -14.98 6.04
C ALA A 42 4.10 -13.50 6.36
N TRP A 43 3.98 -13.11 7.64
CA TRP A 43 4.24 -11.74 8.09
C TRP A 43 5.07 -11.69 9.39
N PRO A 44 6.08 -10.81 9.51
CA PRO A 44 6.57 -9.90 8.46
C PRO A 44 7.29 -10.65 7.34
N PRO A 45 7.37 -10.06 6.12
CA PRO A 45 8.15 -10.63 5.04
C PRO A 45 9.63 -10.73 5.41
N SER A 46 10.34 -11.71 4.85
CA SER A 46 11.78 -11.89 5.07
C SER A 46 12.61 -10.71 4.59
N ASN A 47 12.16 -10.06 3.52
CA ASN A 47 12.72 -8.81 3.03
C ASN A 47 11.69 -7.68 3.22
N PRO A 48 11.90 -6.78 4.19
CA PRO A 48 11.00 -5.64 4.41
C PRO A 48 10.88 -4.67 3.22
N LEU A 49 11.82 -4.72 2.27
CA LEU A 49 11.84 -3.86 1.08
C LEU A 49 11.25 -4.52 -0.16
N GLU A 50 10.82 -5.78 -0.06
CA GLU A 50 10.21 -6.50 -1.19
C GLU A 50 8.95 -5.78 -1.66
N GLY A 51 8.88 -5.48 -2.96
CA GLY A 51 7.76 -4.77 -3.57
C GLY A 51 7.88 -3.25 -3.53
N LEU A 52 8.92 -2.70 -2.90
CA LEU A 52 9.20 -1.25 -2.86
C LEU A 52 10.30 -0.83 -3.84
N GLU A 53 10.75 -1.69 -4.74
CA GLU A 53 11.90 -1.42 -5.61
C GLU A 53 11.65 -0.21 -6.52
N VAL A 54 10.42 -0.10 -7.03
CA VAL A 54 9.98 1.02 -7.87
C VAL A 54 9.89 2.30 -7.04
N ASP A 55 9.33 2.23 -5.84
CA ASP A 55 9.21 3.39 -4.94
C ASP A 55 10.59 3.90 -4.51
N ILE A 56 11.52 2.99 -4.19
CA ILE A 56 12.91 3.31 -3.87
C ILE A 56 13.59 3.95 -5.09
N ALA A 57 13.40 3.40 -6.30
CA ALA A 57 13.97 3.96 -7.52
C ALA A 57 13.40 5.35 -7.83
N LEU A 58 12.10 5.55 -7.65
CA LEU A 58 11.45 6.86 -7.81
C LEU A 58 11.95 7.84 -6.77
N ALA A 59 11.97 7.46 -5.49
CA ALA A 59 12.47 8.28 -4.40
C ALA A 59 13.91 8.71 -4.65
N ARG A 60 14.79 7.81 -5.14
CA ARG A 60 16.17 8.18 -5.51
C ARG A 60 16.22 9.23 -6.62
N LYS A 61 15.37 9.13 -7.64
CA LYS A 61 15.31 10.10 -8.76
C LYS A 61 14.71 11.45 -8.35
N VAL A 62 13.76 11.46 -7.42
CA VAL A 62 13.12 12.68 -6.94
C VAL A 62 14.00 13.38 -5.90
N ASN A 63 14.59 12.62 -4.98
CA ASN A 63 15.38 13.15 -3.87
C ASN A 63 16.80 13.56 -4.26
N THR A 64 17.27 13.31 -5.49
CA THR A 64 18.59 13.77 -5.98
C THR A 64 18.79 15.28 -5.95
N TYR A 65 17.73 16.08 -5.79
CA TYR A 65 17.81 17.54 -5.68
C TYR A 65 17.61 18.08 -4.26
N VAL A 66 17.41 17.21 -3.26
CA VAL A 66 17.37 17.63 -1.87
C VAL A 66 18.81 17.65 -1.34
N GLN A 67 19.47 18.80 -1.47
CA GLN A 67 20.68 19.05 -0.69
C GLN A 67 20.28 19.01 0.79
N PRO A 68 20.93 18.19 1.63
CA PRO A 68 20.75 18.33 3.07
C PRO A 68 21.20 19.75 3.47
N PRO A 69 20.42 20.48 4.29
CA PRO A 69 20.88 21.75 4.84
C PRO A 69 22.11 21.46 5.72
N GLY A 70 23.30 21.69 5.18
CA GLY A 70 24.57 21.39 5.84
C GLY A 70 25.75 21.03 4.93
N SER A 71 25.54 20.74 3.64
CA SER A 71 26.65 20.40 2.72
C SER A 71 27.33 21.61 2.04
N ALA A 72 27.03 22.83 2.47
CA ALA A 72 27.77 24.03 2.07
C ALA A 72 28.81 24.36 3.15
N GLY A 73 30.04 23.89 2.96
CA GLY A 73 31.20 24.35 3.73
C GLY A 73 31.98 23.22 4.42
N GLN A 74 32.96 22.68 3.70
CA GLN A 74 34.27 22.29 4.24
C GLN A 74 35.19 22.00 3.06
N GLY A 75 35.65 23.08 2.43
CA GLY A 75 36.85 23.12 1.64
C GLY A 75 37.77 24.15 2.28
N ALA A 76 38.77 23.65 3.00
CA ALA A 76 40.00 24.35 3.37
C ALA A 76 41.14 23.36 3.14
#